data_AF-A0A8U0HSL4-F1
#
_entry.id   AF-A0A8U0HSL4-F1
#
_cell.length_a   1.000
_cell.length_b   1.000
_cell.length_c   1.000
_cell.angle_alpha   90.00
_cell.angle_beta   90.00
_cell.angle_gamma   90.00
#
_symmetry.space_group_name_H-M   'P 1'
#
loop_
_entity.id
_entity.type
_entity.pdbx_description
1 polymer ?
#
loop_
_entity_poly.entity_id
_entity_poly.type
_entity_poly.pdbx_seq_one_letter_code
_entity_poly.pdbx_strand_id
1 'polypeptide(L)'
;MSTGRHGTEEAPDERDVPFRDQLESAEEIRLSWTGSDVRWANQWQTLPDTPTSFAATDRRVVFATGDETTSIGYNHIRAVETKPAGEGLDLSVAFLACGGLCLLVGVVVATRDAMNGAGLVLLSVMLLVAGKAVETDAERATITIVIDNERQRLSFSADESIGAELAELVEEG
;
A
#
# COMPACT_ATOMS: atom_id res chain seq x y z
N MET A 1 -11.66 38.38 -28.06
CA MET A 1 -11.50 37.73 -26.74
C MET A 1 -11.46 36.25 -26.98
N SER A 2 -10.28 35.63 -26.80
CA SER A 2 -10.07 34.19 -26.94
C SER A 2 -9.35 33.76 -25.67
N THR A 3 -10.06 33.07 -24.78
CA THR A 3 -9.47 32.49 -23.58
C THR A 3 -8.79 31.19 -23.98
N GLY A 4 -7.47 31.26 -24.09
CA GLY A 4 -6.60 30.11 -24.26
C GLY A 4 -6.81 29.12 -23.11
N ARG A 5 -6.99 27.86 -23.51
CA ARG A 5 -7.03 26.67 -22.66
C ARG A 5 -5.68 26.59 -21.93
N HIS A 6 -5.67 26.87 -20.63
CA HIS A 6 -4.54 26.53 -19.77
C HIS A 6 -4.49 25.00 -19.68
N GLY A 7 -3.61 24.39 -20.47
CA GLY A 7 -3.08 23.07 -20.13
C GLY A 7 -2.20 23.25 -18.90
N THR A 8 -2.60 22.64 -17.79
CA THR A 8 -1.71 22.46 -16.65
C THR A 8 -0.61 21.54 -17.15
N GLU A 9 0.60 22.06 -17.29
CA GLU A 9 1.81 21.26 -17.44
C GLU A 9 1.94 20.47 -16.14
N GLU A 10 1.48 19.22 -16.15
CA GLU A 10 1.61 18.31 -15.01
C GLU A 10 3.10 18.19 -14.71
N ALA A 11 3.51 18.66 -13.53
CA ALA A 11 4.86 18.46 -13.05
C ALA A 11 5.10 16.94 -13.04
N PRO A 12 6.18 16.47 -13.67
CA PRO A 12 6.35 15.06 -13.89
C PRO A 12 6.59 14.38 -12.55
N ASP A 13 5.90 13.27 -12.30
CA ASP A 13 5.87 12.64 -10.99
C ASP A 13 7.29 12.26 -10.54
N GLU A 14 7.64 12.55 -9.29
CA GLU A 14 8.93 12.18 -8.72
C GLU A 14 9.13 10.65 -8.74
N ARG A 15 8.03 9.89 -8.72
CA ARG A 15 8.01 8.43 -8.84
C ARG A 15 8.42 7.93 -10.22
N ASP A 16 8.36 8.77 -11.25
CA ASP A 16 8.74 8.40 -12.62
C ASP A 16 10.24 8.50 -12.87
N VAL A 17 10.94 9.31 -12.05
CA VAL A 17 12.37 9.63 -12.20
C VAL A 17 13.26 8.38 -12.35
N PRO A 18 13.06 7.27 -11.59
CA PRO A 18 13.89 6.08 -11.72
C PRO A 18 13.81 5.38 -13.09
N PHE A 19 12.76 5.63 -13.86
CA PHE A 19 12.46 4.88 -15.09
C PHE A 19 12.69 5.66 -16.37
N ARG A 20 12.84 7.00 -16.31
CA ARG A 20 12.94 7.86 -17.51
C ARG A 20 14.05 7.45 -18.48
N ASP A 21 15.19 7.01 -17.96
CA ASP A 21 16.33 6.58 -18.76
C ASP A 21 16.18 5.16 -19.34
N GLN A 22 15.12 4.44 -18.94
CA GLN A 22 14.85 3.06 -19.35
C GLN A 22 13.66 2.92 -20.31
N LEU A 23 12.93 4.01 -20.55
CA LEU A 23 11.83 4.06 -21.49
C LEU A 23 12.35 3.95 -22.93
N GLU A 24 11.66 3.14 -23.74
CA GLU A 24 11.88 3.10 -25.17
C GLU A 24 11.41 4.40 -25.84
N SER A 25 11.84 4.62 -27.08
CA SER A 25 11.37 5.79 -27.85
C SER A 25 9.84 5.75 -28.00
N ALA A 26 9.20 6.83 -27.54
CA ALA A 26 7.75 7.00 -27.47
C ALA A 26 7.00 6.06 -26.50
N GLU A 27 7.69 5.43 -25.55
CA GLU A 27 7.05 4.77 -24.41
C GLU A 27 6.68 5.81 -23.35
N GLU A 28 5.45 5.73 -22.82
CA GLU A 28 4.91 6.69 -21.85
C GLU A 28 4.50 5.97 -20.56
N ILE A 29 4.86 6.54 -19.40
CA ILE A 29 4.39 6.04 -18.11
C ILE A 29 2.92 6.43 -17.93
N ARG A 30 2.07 5.45 -17.65
CA ARG A 30 0.63 5.59 -17.42
C ARG A 30 0.28 5.61 -15.93
N LEU A 31 1.04 4.85 -15.14
CA LEU A 31 0.83 4.71 -13.71
C LEU A 31 2.18 4.51 -13.01
N SER A 32 2.42 5.18 -11.89
CA SER A 32 3.59 4.97 -11.05
C SER A 32 3.23 4.87 -9.57
N TRP A 33 3.86 3.93 -8.88
CA TRP A 33 3.57 3.65 -7.47
C TRP A 33 4.78 3.09 -6.74
N THR A 34 4.68 3.07 -5.41
CA THR A 34 5.65 2.42 -4.54
C THR A 34 5.00 1.20 -3.90
N GLY A 35 5.59 0.03 -4.15
CA GLY A 35 5.19 -1.22 -3.53
C GLY A 35 6.13 -1.61 -2.39
N SER A 36 5.64 -2.48 -1.52
CA SER A 36 6.41 -3.11 -0.43
C SER A 36 6.22 -4.64 -0.50
N ASP A 37 6.97 -5.41 0.30
CA ASP A 37 6.85 -6.88 0.34
C ASP A 37 6.90 -7.55 -1.04
N VAL A 38 7.84 -7.14 -1.90
CA VAL A 38 7.95 -7.68 -3.26
C VAL A 38 8.49 -9.11 -3.20
N ARG A 39 7.75 -10.07 -3.80
CA ARG A 39 8.05 -11.51 -3.73
C ARG A 39 7.77 -12.18 -5.06
N TRP A 40 8.71 -13.00 -5.50
CA TRP A 40 8.52 -13.95 -6.58
C TRP A 40 8.12 -15.32 -6.02
N ALA A 41 7.05 -15.93 -6.52
CA ALA A 41 6.58 -17.24 -6.02
C ALA A 41 7.61 -18.37 -6.09
N ASN A 42 8.64 -18.27 -6.95
CA ASN A 42 9.70 -19.27 -7.09
C ASN A 42 11.03 -18.87 -6.43
N GLN A 43 11.12 -17.69 -5.83
CA GLN A 43 12.34 -17.26 -5.13
C GLN A 43 12.12 -17.35 -3.63
N TRP A 44 12.95 -18.14 -2.98
CA TRP A 44 13.01 -18.24 -1.51
C TRP A 44 13.73 -17.03 -0.89
N GLN A 45 14.33 -16.17 -1.71
CA GLN A 45 14.85 -14.87 -1.25
C GLN A 45 13.68 -13.90 -1.13
N THR A 46 13.30 -13.63 0.12
CA THR A 46 12.60 -12.40 0.44
C THR A 46 13.53 -11.26 0.04
N LEU A 47 13.10 -10.44 -0.92
CA LEU A 47 13.78 -9.18 -1.17
C LEU A 47 13.80 -8.39 0.15
N PRO A 48 14.85 -7.59 0.41
CA PRO A 48 14.84 -6.70 1.56
C PRO A 48 13.51 -5.96 1.60
N ASP A 49 12.96 -5.76 2.80
CA ASP A 49 11.74 -4.97 3.02
C ASP A 49 12.04 -3.49 2.76
N THR A 50 12.31 -3.20 1.50
CA THR A 50 12.68 -1.90 0.98
C THR A 50 11.58 -1.47 0.02
N PRO A 51 11.09 -0.23 0.16
CA PRO A 51 10.15 0.34 -0.79
C PRO A 51 10.68 0.18 -2.22
N THR A 52 9.88 -0.45 -3.07
CA THR A 52 10.22 -0.73 -4.46
C THR A 52 9.40 0.18 -5.34
N SER A 53 10.06 0.97 -6.18
CA SER A 53 9.37 1.79 -7.17
C SER A 53 8.89 0.92 -8.33
N PHE A 54 7.68 1.19 -8.80
CA PHE A 54 7.04 0.56 -9.94
C PHE A 54 6.50 1.62 -10.90
N ALA A 55 6.50 1.30 -12.18
CA ALA A 55 5.80 2.04 -13.22
C ALA A 55 5.15 1.08 -14.22
N ALA A 56 3.92 1.35 -14.61
CA ALA A 56 3.25 0.72 -15.73
C ALA A 56 3.22 1.72 -16.89
N THR A 57 3.73 1.30 -18.04
CA THR A 57 3.79 2.11 -19.26
C THR A 57 2.65 1.77 -20.21
N ASP A 58 2.63 2.32 -21.41
CA ASP A 58 1.75 1.86 -22.48
C ASP A 58 2.11 0.48 -23.04
N ARG A 59 3.18 -0.18 -22.55
CA ARG A 59 3.68 -1.45 -23.11
C ARG A 59 4.01 -2.53 -22.08
N ARG A 60 4.42 -2.15 -20.87
CA ARG A 60 4.99 -3.07 -19.89
C ARG A 60 4.95 -2.50 -18.48
N VAL A 61 5.10 -3.38 -17.51
CA VAL A 61 5.39 -3.03 -16.12
C VAL A 61 6.90 -3.05 -15.92
N VAL A 62 7.44 -2.02 -15.28
CA VAL A 62 8.86 -1.85 -14.97
C VAL A 62 9.01 -1.58 -13.46
N PHE A 63 9.99 -2.20 -12.82
CA PHE A 63 10.23 -1.98 -11.39
C PHE A 63 11.70 -2.19 -11.01
N ALA A 64 12.15 -1.44 -10.01
CA ALA A 64 13.55 -1.39 -9.59
C ALA A 64 13.77 -2.20 -8.30
N THR A 65 14.53 -3.28 -8.39
CA THR A 65 14.84 -4.17 -7.27
C THR A 65 16.32 -4.06 -6.91
N GLY A 66 16.64 -3.29 -5.86
CA GLY A 66 18.03 -2.97 -5.54
C GLY A 66 18.67 -2.14 -6.67
N ASP A 67 19.76 -2.64 -7.25
CA ASP A 67 20.47 -1.99 -8.37
C ASP A 67 19.97 -2.46 -9.76
N GLU A 68 19.07 -3.45 -9.81
CA GLU A 68 18.58 -4.02 -11.06
C GLU A 68 17.18 -3.53 -11.39
N THR A 69 16.89 -3.30 -12.66
CA THR A 69 15.53 -3.00 -13.14
C THR A 69 15.00 -4.17 -13.94
N THR A 70 13.79 -4.61 -13.57
CA THR A 70 13.09 -5.70 -14.24
C THR A 70 11.92 -5.12 -15.03
N SER A 71 11.63 -5.72 -16.18
CA SER A 71 10.46 -5.35 -16.99
C SER A 71 9.67 -6.58 -17.43
N ILE A 72 8.34 -6.43 -17.50
CA ILE A 72 7.37 -7.47 -17.84
C ILE A 72 6.40 -6.88 -18.86
N GLY A 73 6.46 -7.35 -20.11
CA GLY A 73 5.50 -6.94 -21.15
C GLY A 73 4.09 -7.42 -20.85
N TYR A 74 3.07 -6.65 -21.24
CA TYR A 74 1.66 -7.00 -21.01
C TYR A 74 1.27 -8.33 -21.66
N ASN A 75 1.89 -8.68 -22.79
CA ASN A 75 1.73 -9.96 -23.47
C ASN A 75 2.12 -11.19 -22.62
N HIS A 76 2.91 -10.99 -21.55
CA HIS A 76 3.29 -12.04 -20.60
C HIS A 76 2.39 -12.07 -19.35
N ILE A 77 1.62 -11.01 -19.09
CA ILE A 77 0.72 -10.94 -17.94
C ILE A 77 -0.59 -11.63 -18.31
N ARG A 78 -0.96 -12.65 -17.54
CA ARG A 78 -2.21 -13.40 -17.73
C ARG A 78 -3.35 -12.86 -16.89
N ALA A 79 -3.02 -12.39 -15.70
CA ALA A 79 -3.98 -11.88 -14.74
C ALA A 79 -3.28 -10.97 -13.73
N VAL A 80 -4.06 -10.03 -13.21
CA VAL A 80 -3.74 -9.24 -12.02
C VAL A 80 -4.76 -9.63 -10.97
N GLU A 81 -4.29 -10.25 -9.89
CA GLU A 81 -5.12 -10.64 -8.75
C GLU A 81 -4.92 -9.67 -7.60
N THR A 82 -5.99 -9.02 -7.15
CA THR A 82 -5.96 -8.14 -5.98
C THR A 82 -6.63 -8.83 -4.81
N LYS A 83 -5.86 -9.04 -3.74
CA LYS A 83 -6.38 -9.47 -2.45
C LYS A 83 -6.44 -8.24 -1.53
N PRO A 84 -7.63 -7.74 -1.18
CA PRO A 84 -7.73 -6.59 -0.27
C PRO A 84 -7.09 -6.95 1.06
N ALA A 85 -6.54 -5.95 1.75
CA ALA A 85 -6.23 -6.11 3.16
C ALA A 85 -7.53 -6.56 3.83
N GLY A 86 -7.54 -7.76 4.42
CA GLY A 86 -8.76 -8.23 5.07
C GLY A 86 -9.20 -7.22 6.13
N GLU A 87 -10.50 -7.17 6.44
CA GLU A 87 -11.05 -6.49 7.62
C GLU A 87 -10.42 -7.10 8.88
N GLY A 88 -9.15 -6.80 9.15
CA GLY A 88 -8.56 -7.04 10.44
C GLY A 88 -9.39 -6.22 11.42
N LEU A 89 -9.82 -6.84 12.52
CA LEU A 89 -10.41 -6.10 13.64
C LEU A 89 -9.55 -4.86 13.88
N ASP A 90 -10.09 -3.69 13.55
CA ASP A 90 -9.35 -2.44 13.65
C ASP A 90 -8.88 -2.31 15.10
N LEU A 91 -7.59 -2.60 15.30
CA LEU A 91 -6.97 -2.63 16.62
C LEU A 91 -7.12 -1.27 17.27
N SER A 92 -7.13 -0.19 16.48
CA SER A 92 -7.38 1.16 16.99
C SER A 92 -8.78 1.28 17.59
N VAL A 93 -9.81 0.71 16.94
CA VAL A 93 -11.20 0.67 17.44
C VAL A 93 -11.30 -0.19 18.70
N ALA A 94 -10.63 -1.35 18.73
CA ALA A 94 -10.60 -2.21 19.91
C ALA A 94 -9.92 -1.52 21.11
N PHE A 95 -8.78 -0.86 20.88
CA PHE A 95 -8.07 -0.09 21.90
C PHE A 95 -8.88 1.14 22.37
N LEU A 96 -9.57 1.83 21.47
CA LEU A 96 -10.47 2.94 21.82
C LEU A 96 -11.67 2.47 22.65
N ALA A 97 -12.32 1.37 22.27
CA ALA A 97 -13.47 0.82 22.99
C ALA A 97 -13.07 0.35 24.39
N CYS A 98 -11.98 -0.41 24.50
CA CYS A 98 -11.45 -0.86 25.79
C CYS A 98 -10.95 0.31 26.66
N GLY A 99 -10.25 1.27 26.04
CA GLY A 99 -9.78 2.48 26.71
C GLY A 99 -10.95 3.30 27.27
N GLY A 100 -11.99 3.55 26.47
CA GLY A 100 -13.19 4.27 26.91
C GLY A 100 -13.93 3.56 28.04
N LEU A 101 -14.08 2.23 27.96
CA LEU A 101 -14.70 1.44 29.03
C LEU A 101 -13.91 1.51 30.33
N CYS A 102 -12.58 1.34 30.27
CA CYS A 102 -11.69 1.44 31.43
C CYS A 102 -11.76 2.82 32.08
N LEU A 103 -11.93 3.89 31.29
CA LEU A 103 -12.09 5.25 31.80
C LEU A 103 -13.37 5.36 32.65
N LEU A 104 -14.50 4.92 32.08
CA LEU A 104 -15.81 5.01 32.73
C LEU A 104 -15.84 4.20 34.02
N VAL A 105 -15.36 2.96 33.97
CA VAL A 105 -15.27 2.09 35.16
C VAL A 105 -14.29 2.68 36.18
N GLY A 106 -13.14 3.18 35.75
CA GLY A 106 -12.14 3.77 36.63
C GLY A 106 -12.65 5.00 37.39
N VAL A 107 -13.37 5.90 36.72
CA VAL A 107 -13.99 7.08 37.35
C VAL A 107 -15.04 6.66 38.37
N VAL A 108 -15.89 5.67 38.05
CA VAL A 108 -16.90 5.17 38.99
C VAL A 108 -16.23 4.51 40.19
N VAL A 109 -15.21 3.67 39.99
CA VAL A 109 -14.49 3.00 41.08
C VAL A 109 -13.74 4.00 41.96
N ALA A 110 -13.17 5.07 41.39
CA ALA A 110 -12.45 6.10 42.14
C ALA A 110 -13.33 6.81 43.20
N THR A 111 -14.66 6.82 43.02
CA THR A 111 -15.60 7.36 44.02
C THR A 111 -15.66 6.52 45.30
N ARG A 112 -15.25 5.25 45.25
CA ARG A 112 -15.28 4.29 46.36
C ARG A 112 -13.89 3.82 46.80
N ASP A 113 -12.97 3.71 45.85
CA ASP A 113 -11.59 3.29 46.05
C ASP A 113 -10.69 4.08 45.09
N ALA A 114 -10.07 5.12 45.63
CA ALA A 114 -9.27 6.05 44.86
C ALA A 114 -8.04 5.39 44.21
N MET A 115 -7.42 4.40 44.86
CA MET A 115 -6.22 3.74 44.32
C MET A 115 -6.55 2.85 43.12
N ASN A 116 -7.56 2.01 43.26
CA ASN A 116 -7.97 1.11 42.17
C ASN A 116 -8.62 1.87 41.01
N GLY A 117 -9.39 2.92 41.31
CA GLY A 117 -9.96 3.81 40.29
C GLY A 117 -8.88 4.56 39.49
N ALA A 118 -7.86 5.10 40.18
CA ALA A 118 -6.74 5.76 39.51
C ALA A 118 -5.95 4.80 38.60
N GLY A 119 -5.77 3.54 39.01
CA GLY A 119 -5.13 2.51 38.18
C GLY A 119 -5.87 2.24 36.87
N LEU A 120 -7.21 2.14 36.91
CA LEU A 120 -8.04 1.94 35.73
C LEU A 120 -8.06 3.16 34.79
N VAL A 121 -8.07 4.37 35.36
CA VAL A 121 -7.95 5.61 34.57
C VAL A 121 -6.59 5.67 33.86
N LEU A 122 -5.51 5.28 34.55
CA LEU A 122 -4.17 5.25 33.95
C LEU A 122 -4.07 4.21 32.83
N LEU A 123 -4.64 3.02 33.04
CA LEU A 123 -4.74 1.97 32.02
C LEU A 123 -5.54 2.46 30.79
N SER A 124 -6.65 3.16 31.02
CA SER A 124 -7.43 3.78 29.96
C SER A 124 -6.60 4.75 29.12
N VAL A 125 -5.84 5.64 29.76
CA VAL A 125 -4.97 6.59 29.05
C VAL A 125 -3.93 5.84 28.22
N MET A 126 -3.31 4.78 28.76
CA MET A 126 -2.35 3.96 28.00
C MET A 126 -2.99 3.30 26.77
N LEU A 127 -4.20 2.74 26.90
CA LEU A 127 -4.92 2.11 25.79
C LEU A 127 -5.35 3.14 24.74
N LEU A 128 -5.79 4.32 25.15
CA LEU A 128 -6.16 5.40 24.24
C LEU A 128 -4.94 5.93 23.47
N VAL A 129 -3.78 6.09 24.14
CA VAL A 129 -2.52 6.47 23.49
C VAL A 129 -2.06 5.39 22.53
N ALA A 130 -2.11 4.12 22.93
CA ALA A 130 -1.78 2.99 22.06
C ALA A 130 -2.69 2.95 20.82
N GLY A 131 -4.01 3.10 20.99
CA GLY A 131 -4.96 3.15 19.88
C GLY A 131 -4.76 4.36 18.95
N LYS A 132 -4.17 5.46 19.42
CA LYS A 132 -3.79 6.61 18.58
C LYS A 132 -2.43 6.46 17.91
N ALA A 133 -1.53 5.68 18.50
CA ALA A 133 -0.21 5.38 17.95
C ALA A 133 -0.24 4.26 16.91
N VAL A 134 -1.29 3.44 16.90
CA VAL A 134 -1.62 2.59 15.75
C VAL A 134 -2.11 3.52 14.64
N GLU A 135 -1.17 4.17 13.95
CA GLU A 135 -1.40 4.61 12.58
C GLU A 135 -1.83 3.36 11.82
N THR A 136 -3.08 3.32 11.36
CA THR A 136 -3.48 2.43 10.29
C THR A 136 -2.59 2.78 9.11
N ASP A 137 -1.45 2.09 8.99
CA ASP A 137 -0.74 1.95 7.73
C ASP A 137 -1.83 1.64 6.70
N ALA A 138 -2.02 2.55 5.74
CA ALA A 138 -3.17 2.51 4.82
C ALA A 138 -3.34 1.07 4.35
N GLU A 139 -4.56 0.51 4.46
CA GLU A 139 -4.85 -0.89 4.16
C GLU A 139 -4.29 -1.29 2.79
N ARG A 140 -3.05 -1.81 2.77
CA ARG A 140 -2.36 -2.15 1.53
C ARG A 140 -2.88 -3.50 1.06
N ALA A 141 -3.47 -3.52 -0.12
CA ALA A 141 -3.84 -4.75 -0.78
C ALA A 141 -2.58 -5.52 -1.20
N THR A 142 -2.66 -6.85 -1.16
CA THR A 142 -1.66 -7.69 -1.83
C THR A 142 -2.08 -7.84 -3.28
N ILE A 143 -1.32 -7.23 -4.18
CA ILE A 143 -1.48 -7.35 -5.63
C ILE A 143 -0.55 -8.45 -6.12
N THR A 144 -1.04 -9.33 -6.99
CA THR A 144 -0.27 -10.41 -7.60
C THR A 144 -0.41 -10.38 -9.11
N ILE A 145 0.72 -10.21 -9.80
CA ILE A 145 0.82 -10.32 -11.26
C ILE A 145 1.15 -11.77 -11.59
N VAL A 146 0.28 -12.42 -12.37
CA VAL A 146 0.47 -13.79 -12.86
C VAL A 146 1.11 -13.73 -14.24
N ILE A 147 2.29 -14.34 -14.37
CA ILE A 147 3.15 -14.21 -15.56
C ILE A 147 3.28 -15.57 -16.25
N ASP A 148 3.11 -15.58 -17.57
CA ASP A 148 3.14 -16.74 -18.47
C ASP A 148 2.21 -17.88 -17.99
N ASN A 149 2.62 -19.15 -18.08
CA ASN A 149 1.82 -20.33 -17.74
C ASN A 149 1.68 -20.53 -16.21
N GLU A 150 1.41 -19.46 -15.46
CA GLU A 150 1.16 -19.40 -14.00
C GLU A 150 2.33 -19.84 -13.10
N ARG A 151 3.45 -20.24 -13.70
CA ARG A 151 4.65 -20.65 -12.96
C ARG A 151 5.34 -19.48 -12.30
N GLN A 152 5.17 -18.27 -12.81
CA GLN A 152 5.78 -17.07 -12.25
C GLN A 152 4.68 -16.15 -11.71
N ARG A 153 4.84 -15.71 -10.47
CA ARG A 153 3.94 -14.77 -9.83
C ARG A 153 4.78 -13.75 -9.09
N LEU A 154 4.47 -12.48 -9.30
CA LEU A 154 5.07 -11.35 -8.59
C LEU A 154 4.00 -10.77 -7.69
N SER A 155 4.21 -10.86 -6.37
CA SER A 155 3.30 -10.28 -5.38
C SER A 155 3.95 -9.08 -4.72
N PHE A 156 3.16 -8.04 -4.43
CA PHE A 156 3.60 -6.85 -3.70
C PHE A 156 2.41 -6.20 -2.96
N SER A 157 2.72 -5.44 -1.92
CA SER A 157 1.76 -4.67 -1.13
C SER A 157 1.72 -3.23 -1.64
N ALA A 158 0.54 -2.76 -2.07
CA ALA A 158 0.30 -1.38 -2.53
C ALA A 158 -1.17 -0.97 -2.29
N ASP A 159 -1.54 0.25 -2.64
CA ASP A 159 -2.93 0.71 -2.57
C ASP A 159 -3.83 -0.15 -3.47
N GLU A 160 -5.06 -0.43 -3.02
CA GLU A 160 -5.98 -1.32 -3.74
C GLU A 160 -6.30 -0.83 -5.16
N SER A 161 -6.36 0.50 -5.37
CA SER A 161 -6.65 1.09 -6.68
C SER A 161 -5.63 0.69 -7.74
N ILE A 162 -4.36 0.53 -7.35
CA ILE A 162 -3.28 0.10 -8.25
C ILE A 162 -3.61 -1.25 -8.89
N GLY A 163 -4.26 -2.15 -8.15
CA GLY A 163 -4.63 -3.45 -8.67
C GLY A 163 -5.66 -3.35 -9.79
N ALA A 164 -6.67 -2.48 -9.64
CA ALA A 164 -7.69 -2.25 -10.65
C ALA A 164 -7.13 -1.51 -11.87
N GLU A 165 -6.38 -0.43 -11.65
CA GLU A 165 -5.75 0.37 -12.71
C GLU A 165 -4.75 -0.47 -13.52
N LEU A 166 -3.96 -1.32 -12.86
CA LEU A 166 -3.03 -2.22 -13.54
C LEU A 166 -3.75 -3.30 -14.35
N ALA A 167 -4.88 -3.82 -13.85
CA ALA A 167 -5.68 -4.78 -14.62
C ALA A 167 -6.23 -4.16 -15.91
N GLU A 168 -6.72 -2.92 -15.84
CA GLU A 168 -7.20 -2.18 -17.02
C GLU A 168 -6.08 -1.97 -18.06
N LEU A 169 -4.89 -1.54 -17.62
CA LEU A 169 -3.73 -1.38 -18.52
C LEU A 169 -3.29 -2.69 -19.19
N VAL A 170 -3.39 -3.82 -18.49
CA VAL A 170 -3.08 -5.15 -19.04
C VAL A 170 -4.11 -5.59 -20.07
N GLU A 171 -5.37 -5.20 -19.94
CA GLU A 171 -6.41 -5.50 -20.92
C GLU A 171 -6.30 -4.63 -22.19
N GLU A 172 -5.76 -3.42 -22.08
CA GLU A 172 -5.58 -2.49 -23.20
C GLU A 172 -4.33 -2.79 -24.07
N GLY A 173 -3.30 -3.44 -23.51
CA GLY A 173 -2.00 -3.71 -24.14
C GLY A 173 -1.86 -5.06 -24.83
#